data_AF-A0A949ERK9-F1
#
_entry.id   AF-A0A949ERK9-F1
#
_cell.length_a   1.000
_cell.length_b   1.000
_cell.length_c   1.000
_cell.angle_alpha   90.00
_cell.angle_beta   90.00
_cell.angle_gamma   90.00
#
_symmetry.space_group_name_H-M   'P 1'
#
loop_
_entity.id
_entity.type
_entity.pdbx_description
1 polymer ?
#
loop_
_entity_poly.entity_id
_entity_poly.type
_entity_poly.pdbx_seq_one_letter_code
_entity_poly.pdbx_strand_id
1 'polypeptide(L)'
;MTEFLYQDPFPLSKDTTEYRLLTKDYVATDSLDGRQIIKISPEGLTLLAEEAFRDVSHLLRRSHLKQLTTILDDPESSVNDRYVVLEMLKNAVISAEGIFPMCQDTGTAIVIGKKGQQVWTGFSDEEALSRGIFNAYMKNNLRYSQMAPL
;
A
#
# COMPACT_ATOMS: atom_id res chain seq x y z
N MET A 1 -7.33 20.13 -43.32
CA MET A 1 -8.01 19.74 -42.05
C MET A 1 -6.97 19.07 -41.18
N THR A 2 -6.82 19.51 -39.94
CA THR A 2 -5.88 18.90 -39.00
C THR A 2 -6.52 17.62 -38.45
N GLU A 3 -5.74 16.55 -38.35
CA GLU A 3 -6.20 15.26 -37.84
C GLU A 3 -6.33 15.30 -36.31
N PHE A 4 -7.38 14.68 -35.76
CA PHE A 4 -7.54 14.57 -34.31
C PHE A 4 -6.66 13.45 -33.78
N LEU A 5 -5.72 13.79 -32.89
CA LEU A 5 -4.87 12.83 -32.18
C LEU A 5 -5.08 13.01 -30.68
N TYR A 6 -5.60 11.97 -30.04
CA TYR A 6 -5.67 11.89 -28.58
C TYR A 6 -4.32 11.44 -28.00
N GLN A 7 -3.84 12.14 -26.99
CA GLN A 7 -2.64 11.79 -26.22
C GLN A 7 -3.00 11.79 -24.74
N ASP A 8 -2.68 10.70 -24.05
CA ASP A 8 -2.84 10.63 -22.59
C ASP A 8 -1.90 11.65 -21.92
N PRO A 9 -2.39 12.52 -21.01
CA PRO A 9 -1.55 13.49 -20.32
C PRO A 9 -0.54 12.85 -19.35
N PHE A 10 -0.78 11.62 -18.90
CA PHE A 10 0.05 10.92 -17.92
C PHE A 10 0.39 9.49 -18.37
N PRO A 11 1.24 9.34 -19.41
CA PRO A 11 1.66 8.02 -19.86
C PRO A 11 2.41 7.27 -18.75
N LEU A 12 2.02 6.02 -18.51
CA LEU A 12 2.62 5.20 -17.48
C LEU A 12 3.94 4.58 -17.97
N SER A 13 4.95 4.57 -17.10
CA SER A 13 6.16 3.79 -17.32
C SER A 13 5.92 2.31 -16.98
N LYS A 14 6.90 1.46 -17.33
CA LYS A 14 6.86 0.03 -16.99
C LYS A 14 6.84 -0.17 -15.47
N ASP A 15 5.91 -0.99 -14.98
CA ASP A 15 5.89 -1.43 -13.59
C ASP A 15 7.05 -2.40 -13.32
N THR A 16 7.85 -2.09 -12.30
CA THR A 16 8.99 -2.90 -11.83
C THR A 16 8.77 -3.42 -10.40
N THR A 17 7.57 -3.24 -9.85
CA THR A 17 7.21 -3.65 -8.49
C THR A 17 7.08 -5.17 -8.40
N GLU A 18 7.66 -5.76 -7.35
CA GLU A 18 7.48 -7.16 -7.00
C GLU A 18 6.18 -7.32 -6.17
N TYR A 19 5.32 -8.27 -6.54
CA TYR A 19 4.05 -8.54 -5.85
C TYR A 19 4.07 -9.91 -5.17
N ARG A 20 3.52 -9.96 -3.95
CA ARG A 20 3.21 -11.20 -3.24
C ARG A 20 1.73 -11.55 -3.41
N LEU A 21 1.43 -12.79 -3.78
CA LEU A 21 0.05 -13.27 -3.85
C LEU A 21 -0.51 -13.43 -2.43
N LEU A 22 -1.64 -12.78 -2.13
CA LEU A 22 -2.36 -12.95 -0.86
C LEU A 22 -3.29 -14.17 -0.88
N THR A 23 -4.15 -14.26 -1.89
CA THR A 23 -5.13 -15.35 -2.06
C THR A 23 -5.65 -15.39 -3.50
N LYS A 24 -6.36 -16.47 -3.86
CA LYS A 24 -7.14 -16.62 -5.10
C LYS A 24 -8.66 -16.69 -4.85
N ASP A 25 -9.11 -16.71 -3.61
CA ASP A 25 -10.47 -17.16 -3.26
C ASP A 25 -11.58 -16.15 -3.61
N TYR A 26 -11.27 -14.86 -3.60
CA TYR A 26 -12.25 -13.77 -3.72
C TYR A 26 -12.38 -13.19 -5.13
N VAL A 27 -11.82 -13.89 -6.12
CA VAL A 27 -11.80 -13.47 -7.51
C VAL A 27 -12.43 -14.55 -8.36
N ALA A 28 -13.45 -14.17 -9.12
CA ALA A 28 -14.09 -15.03 -10.10
C ALA A 28 -14.11 -14.35 -11.46
N THR A 29 -14.21 -15.14 -12.52
CA THR A 29 -14.42 -14.63 -13.87
C THR A 29 -15.77 -15.07 -14.39
N ASP A 30 -16.41 -14.20 -15.17
CA ASP A 30 -17.65 -14.51 -15.88
C ASP A 30 -17.62 -13.86 -17.27
N SER A 31 -18.67 -14.07 -18.06
CA SER A 31 -18.81 -13.50 -19.40
C SER A 31 -20.19 -12.88 -19.57
N LEU A 32 -20.22 -11.64 -20.06
CA LEU A 32 -21.46 -10.97 -20.49
C LEU A 32 -21.24 -10.38 -21.88
N ASP A 33 -22.15 -10.67 -22.80
CA ASP A 33 -22.10 -10.20 -24.20
C ASP A 33 -20.73 -10.47 -24.88
N GLY A 34 -20.16 -11.63 -24.60
CA GLY A 34 -18.85 -12.05 -25.14
C GLY A 34 -17.64 -11.33 -24.53
N ARG A 35 -17.83 -10.53 -23.47
CA ARG A 35 -16.74 -9.86 -22.75
C ARG A 35 -16.48 -10.55 -21.42
N GLN A 36 -15.22 -10.85 -21.13
CA GLN A 36 -14.81 -11.36 -19.83
C GLN A 36 -14.96 -10.27 -18.77
N ILE A 37 -15.56 -10.63 -17.65
CA ILE A 37 -15.75 -9.79 -16.46
C ILE A 37 -15.02 -10.45 -15.30
N ILE A 38 -14.38 -9.63 -14.47
CA ILE A 38 -13.79 -10.05 -13.21
C ILE A 38 -14.74 -9.63 -12.09
N LYS A 39 -15.22 -10.59 -11.30
CA LYS A 39 -15.99 -10.34 -10.09
C LYS A 39 -15.09 -10.45 -8.88
N ILE A 40 -15.16 -9.46 -8.00
CA ILE A 40 -14.40 -9.42 -6.75
C ILE A 40 -15.42 -9.41 -5.61
N SER A 41 -15.24 -10.24 -4.58
CA SER A 41 -16.09 -10.23 -3.38
C SER A 41 -15.58 -9.19 -2.36
N PRO A 42 -16.43 -8.70 -1.43
CA PRO A 42 -16.01 -7.67 -0.46
C PRO A 42 -14.85 -8.11 0.42
N GLU A 43 -14.78 -9.40 0.76
CA GLU A 43 -13.70 -10.00 1.55
C GLU A 43 -12.34 -9.83 0.86
N GLY A 44 -12.30 -9.82 -0.47
CA GLY A 44 -11.07 -9.57 -1.23
C GLY A 44 -10.50 -8.18 -1.00
N LEU A 45 -11.35 -7.14 -0.99
CA LEU A 45 -10.92 -5.77 -0.73
C LEU A 45 -10.59 -5.55 0.75
N THR A 46 -11.37 -6.16 1.66
CA THR A 46 -11.10 -6.13 3.10
C THR A 46 -9.76 -6.77 3.44
N LEU A 47 -9.48 -7.98 2.94
CA LEU A 47 -8.20 -8.66 3.16
C LEU A 47 -7.04 -7.84 2.59
N LEU A 48 -7.18 -7.33 1.37
CA LEU A 48 -6.14 -6.53 0.73
C LEU A 48 -5.79 -5.29 1.55
N ALA A 49 -6.80 -4.54 2.00
CA ALA A 49 -6.57 -3.34 2.81
C ALA A 49 -5.98 -3.70 4.18
N GLU A 50 -6.48 -4.74 4.84
CA GLU A 50 -5.96 -5.19 6.14
C GLU A 50 -4.47 -5.55 6.07
N GLU A 51 -4.09 -6.37 5.09
CA GLU A 51 -2.69 -6.76 4.86
C GLU A 51 -1.83 -5.56 4.47
N ALA A 52 -2.31 -4.68 3.59
CA ALA A 52 -1.54 -3.53 3.13
C ALA A 52 -1.23 -2.54 4.27
N PHE A 53 -2.22 -2.25 5.14
CA PHE A 53 -2.04 -1.32 6.26
C PHE A 53 -1.24 -1.93 7.41
N ARG A 54 -1.26 -3.25 7.57
CA ARG A 54 -0.30 -3.96 8.43
C ARG A 54 1.11 -3.84 7.88
N ASP A 55 1.33 -4.22 6.62
CA ASP A 55 2.67 -4.28 6.02
C ASP A 55 3.32 -2.88 5.93
N VAL A 56 2.59 -1.85 5.49
CA VAL A 56 3.14 -0.48 5.37
C VAL A 56 3.51 0.14 6.72
N SER A 57 2.84 -0.29 7.80
CA SER A 57 3.13 0.21 9.16
C SER A 57 4.37 -0.42 9.75
N HIS A 58 4.81 -1.57 9.23
CA HIS A 58 5.91 -2.36 9.80
C HIS A 58 7.13 -2.49 8.88
N LEU A 59 6.94 -2.38 7.56
CA LEU A 59 7.94 -2.68 6.54
C LEU A 59 8.23 -1.46 5.66
N LEU A 60 9.47 -1.41 5.17
CA LEU A 60 9.94 -0.39 4.24
C LEU A 60 10.29 -1.00 2.88
N ARG A 61 10.21 -0.18 1.83
CA ARG A 61 10.68 -0.59 0.50
C ARG A 61 12.19 -0.82 0.51
N ARG A 62 12.63 -1.86 -0.21
CA ARG A 62 14.06 -2.18 -0.40
C ARG A 62 14.86 -1.00 -0.96
N SER A 63 14.27 -0.22 -1.87
CA SER A 63 14.91 0.97 -2.44
C SER A 63 15.18 2.05 -1.40
N HIS A 64 14.27 2.28 -0.46
CA HIS A 64 14.46 3.25 0.61
C HIS A 64 15.54 2.78 1.60
N LEU A 65 15.49 1.51 2.02
CA LEU A 65 16.53 0.93 2.88
C LEU A 65 17.93 1.00 2.22
N LYS A 66 18.02 0.78 0.90
CA LYS A 66 19.27 0.91 0.17
C LYS A 66 19.80 2.35 0.16
N GLN A 67 18.92 3.35 0.06
CA GLN A 67 19.33 4.75 0.16
C GLN A 67 19.91 5.06 1.54
N LEU A 68 19.29 4.54 2.61
CA LEU A 68 19.83 4.66 3.96
C LEU A 68 21.21 4.02 4.07
N THR A 69 21.39 2.79 3.58
CA THR A 69 22.71 2.13 3.65
C THR A 69 23.81 2.89 2.91
N THR A 70 23.49 3.57 1.79
CA THR A 70 24.48 4.38 1.06
C THR A 70 25.09 5.48 1.94
N ILE A 71 24.32 6.07 2.86
CA ILE A 71 24.80 7.12 3.78
C ILE A 71 25.83 6.56 4.77
N LEU A 72 25.73 5.28 5.13
CA LEU A 72 26.71 4.65 6.02
C LEU A 72 28.08 4.48 5.37
N ASP A 73 28.09 4.21 4.06
CA ASP A 73 29.30 3.95 3.28
C ASP A 73 29.92 5.22 2.68
N ASP A 74 29.14 6.30 2.59
CA ASP A 74 29.55 7.54 1.95
C ASP A 74 30.61 8.31 2.79
N PRO A 75 31.84 8.51 2.28
CA PRO A 75 32.90 9.22 2.99
C PRO A 75 32.58 10.70 3.28
N GLU A 76 31.64 11.31 2.55
CA GLU A 76 31.23 12.70 2.77
C GLU A 76 30.16 12.85 3.86
N SER A 77 29.50 11.74 4.24
CA SER A 77 28.46 11.74 5.27
C SER A 77 29.02 12.01 6.66
N SER A 78 28.39 12.94 7.38
CA SER A 78 28.82 13.32 8.72
C SER A 78 28.63 12.19 9.73
N VAL A 79 29.29 12.31 10.89
CA VAL A 79 29.09 11.37 12.01
C VAL A 79 27.62 11.34 12.45
N ASN A 80 26.93 12.48 12.41
CA ASN A 80 25.53 12.57 12.80
C ASN A 80 24.61 11.91 11.77
N ASP A 81 24.88 12.07 10.47
CA ASP A 81 24.10 11.40 9.41
C ASP A 81 24.17 9.88 9.58
N ARG A 82 25.39 9.37 9.76
CA ARG A 82 25.64 7.94 9.97
C ARG A 82 24.96 7.44 11.25
N TYR A 83 25.00 8.22 12.33
CA TYR A 83 24.34 7.88 13.60
C TYR A 83 22.82 7.81 13.44
N VAL A 84 22.20 8.83 12.85
CA VAL A 84 20.74 8.86 12.62
C VAL A 84 20.30 7.68 11.76
N VAL A 85 21.01 7.41 10.66
CA VAL A 85 20.70 6.31 9.77
C VAL A 85 20.83 4.95 10.47
N LEU A 86 21.84 4.77 11.30
CA LEU A 86 21.99 3.54 12.09
C LEU A 86 20.78 3.32 13.01
N GLU A 87 20.32 4.36 13.70
CA GLU A 87 19.13 4.27 14.56
C GLU A 87 17.84 4.03 13.75
N MET A 88 17.70 4.65 12.57
CA MET A 88 16.58 4.38 11.67
C MET A 88 16.55 2.92 11.20
N LEU A 89 17.71 2.34 10.86
CA LEU A 89 17.81 0.94 10.44
C LEU A 89 17.52 -0.03 11.59
N LYS A 90 18.01 0.27 12.81
CA LYS A 90 17.65 -0.51 14.01
C LYS A 90 16.14 -0.49 14.26
N ASN A 91 15.52 0.69 14.18
CA ASN A 91 14.07 0.83 14.29
C ASN A 91 13.33 0.03 13.21
N ALA A 92 13.83 0.03 11.97
CA ALA A 92 13.27 -0.76 10.89
C ALA A 92 13.34 -2.28 11.15
N VAL A 93 14.44 -2.77 11.74
CA VAL A 93 14.57 -4.18 12.14
C VAL A 93 13.55 -4.54 13.23
N ILE A 94 13.44 -3.72 14.28
CA ILE A 94 12.48 -3.93 15.38
C ILE A 94 11.04 -3.92 14.84
N SER A 95 10.72 -2.96 13.97
CA SER A 95 9.40 -2.83 13.38
C SER A 95 9.03 -4.02 12.48
N ALA A 96 10.00 -4.59 11.76
CA ALA A 96 9.78 -5.75 10.91
C ALA A 96 9.38 -7.02 11.67
N GLU A 97 9.55 -7.07 13.00
CA GLU A 97 9.02 -8.16 13.84
C GLU A 97 7.49 -8.13 13.96
N GLY A 98 6.84 -7.03 13.55
CA GLY A 98 5.38 -6.94 13.46
C GLY A 98 4.66 -6.65 14.79
N ILE A 99 5.40 -6.30 15.84
CA ILE A 99 4.83 -5.95 17.15
C ILE A 99 4.70 -4.43 17.30
N PHE A 100 5.76 -3.69 16.99
CA PHE A 100 5.80 -2.23 17.10
C PHE A 100 5.84 -1.59 15.71
N PRO A 101 5.06 -0.55 15.43
CA PRO A 101 5.10 0.12 14.15
C PRO A 101 6.38 0.95 13.97
N MET A 102 6.73 1.24 12.72
CA MET A 102 7.87 2.08 12.33
C MET A 102 7.87 3.46 13.00
N CYS A 103 6.68 4.01 13.28
CA CYS A 103 6.49 5.34 13.83
C CYS A 103 5.29 5.33 14.79
N GLN A 104 5.34 6.14 15.85
CA GLN A 104 4.19 6.32 16.75
C GLN A 104 2.98 6.96 16.04
N ASP A 105 3.25 7.77 15.02
CA ASP A 105 2.23 8.29 14.14
C ASP A 105 2.03 7.34 12.96
N THR A 106 1.02 6.48 13.08
CA THR A 106 0.66 5.52 12.03
C THR A 106 -0.18 6.16 10.92
N GLY A 107 -0.32 7.49 10.93
CA GLY A 107 -0.80 8.29 9.81
C GLY A 107 -2.30 8.17 9.51
N THR A 108 -2.68 8.82 8.41
CA THR A 108 -4.02 8.75 7.81
C THR A 108 -4.04 7.68 6.73
N ALA A 109 -5.01 6.78 6.80
CA ALA A 109 -5.21 5.77 5.76
C ALA A 109 -5.74 6.42 4.47
N ILE A 110 -4.95 6.34 3.40
CA ILE A 110 -5.29 6.87 2.08
C ILE A 110 -5.32 5.71 1.09
N VAL A 111 -6.43 5.58 0.36
CA VAL A 111 -6.59 4.59 -0.70
C VAL A 111 -6.78 5.28 -2.04
N ILE A 112 -5.96 4.93 -3.02
CA ILE A 112 -6.12 5.33 -4.42
C ILE A 112 -6.51 4.09 -5.21
N GLY A 113 -7.81 3.95 -5.48
CA GLY A 113 -8.35 2.85 -6.28
C GLY A 113 -8.45 3.22 -7.76
N LYS A 114 -8.04 2.30 -8.64
CA LYS A 114 -8.30 2.37 -10.09
C LYS A 114 -9.11 1.14 -10.48
N LYS A 115 -10.41 1.31 -10.67
CA LYS A 115 -11.33 0.23 -11.02
C LYS A 115 -11.56 0.18 -12.52
N GLY A 116 -11.17 -0.91 -13.16
CA GLY A 116 -11.42 -1.14 -14.58
C GLY A 116 -12.91 -1.34 -14.87
N GLN A 117 -13.36 -0.99 -16.08
CA GLN A 117 -14.77 -1.13 -16.49
C GLN A 117 -15.31 -2.57 -16.38
N GLN A 118 -14.43 -3.57 -16.51
CA GLN A 118 -14.78 -5.00 -16.44
C GLN A 118 -14.52 -5.61 -15.06
N VAL A 119 -14.25 -4.79 -14.02
CA VAL A 119 -14.10 -5.23 -12.64
C VAL A 119 -15.36 -4.89 -11.86
N TRP A 120 -16.11 -5.90 -11.47
CA TRP A 120 -17.42 -5.78 -10.84
C TRP A 120 -17.35 -6.25 -9.39
N THR A 121 -17.86 -5.42 -8.49
CA THR A 121 -17.89 -5.71 -7.04
C THR A 121 -19.33 -5.90 -6.57
N GLY A 122 -20.25 -5.02 -6.97
CA GLY A 122 -21.67 -5.14 -6.63
C GLY A 122 -21.99 -4.78 -5.17
N PHE A 123 -21.07 -4.14 -4.46
CA PHE A 123 -21.20 -3.66 -3.08
C PHE A 123 -20.52 -2.27 -2.95
N SER A 124 -20.48 -1.69 -1.74
CA SER A 124 -19.70 -0.46 -1.49
C SER A 124 -18.22 -0.79 -1.29
N ASP A 125 -17.41 -0.49 -2.32
CA ASP A 125 -15.96 -0.67 -2.29
C ASP A 125 -15.33 0.09 -1.11
N GLU A 126 -15.83 1.29 -0.82
CA GLU A 126 -15.39 2.15 0.28
C GLU A 126 -15.61 1.50 1.65
N GLU A 127 -16.77 0.87 1.87
CA GLU A 127 -17.07 0.16 3.11
C GLU A 127 -16.14 -1.04 3.30
N ALA A 128 -15.95 -1.85 2.25
CA ALA A 128 -15.08 -3.03 2.31
C ALA A 128 -13.61 -2.68 2.56
N LEU A 129 -13.11 -1.62 1.92
CA LEU A 129 -11.77 -1.08 2.15
C LEU A 129 -11.65 -0.51 3.57
N SER A 130 -12.63 0.27 4.02
CA SER A 130 -12.67 0.86 5.36
C SER A 130 -12.71 -0.23 6.44
N ARG A 131 -13.40 -1.35 6.20
CA ARG A 131 -13.41 -2.51 7.09
C ARG A 131 -12.02 -3.12 7.24
N GLY A 132 -11.26 -3.27 6.14
CA GLY A 132 -9.90 -3.80 6.19
C GLY A 132 -8.95 -2.87 6.93
N ILE A 133 -9.05 -1.55 6.69
CA ILE A 133 -8.31 -0.52 7.43
C ILE A 133 -8.64 -0.61 8.92
N PHE A 134 -9.92 -0.64 9.27
CA PHE A 134 -10.38 -0.79 10.64
C PHE A 134 -9.78 -2.04 11.31
N ASN A 135 -9.80 -3.19 10.63
CA ASN A 135 -9.23 -4.42 11.14
C ASN A 135 -7.72 -4.29 11.40
N ALA A 136 -6.97 -3.68 10.48
CA ALA A 136 -5.53 -3.48 10.64
C ALA A 136 -5.22 -2.64 11.89
N TYR A 137 -5.93 -1.54 12.09
CA TYR A 137 -5.73 -0.67 13.25
C TYR A 137 -6.23 -1.30 14.56
N MET A 138 -7.24 -2.17 14.52
CA MET A 138 -7.76 -2.88 15.69
C MET A 138 -6.90 -4.08 16.13
N LYS A 139 -6.33 -4.83 15.19
CA LYS A 139 -5.60 -6.08 15.46
C LYS A 139 -4.11 -5.87 15.73
N ASN A 140 -3.57 -4.69 15.38
CA ASN A 140 -2.16 -4.36 15.55
C ASN A 140 -2.00 -3.17 16.50
N ASN A 141 -0.79 -2.95 17.01
CA ASN A 141 -0.48 -1.85 17.92
C ASN A 141 -0.33 -0.50 17.19
N LEU A 142 -1.37 -0.07 16.47
CA LEU A 142 -1.40 1.19 15.70
C LEU A 142 -2.16 2.29 16.44
N ARG A 143 -2.00 3.55 16.01
CA ARG A 143 -2.58 4.71 16.68
C ARG A 143 -3.81 5.25 15.96
N TYR A 144 -4.91 5.40 16.70
CA TYR A 144 -6.11 6.10 16.23
C TYR A 144 -5.88 7.61 16.23
N SER A 145 -5.66 8.18 15.04
CA SER A 145 -5.14 9.55 14.90
C SER A 145 -6.13 10.54 14.28
N GLN A 146 -7.35 10.09 13.96
CA GLN A 146 -8.36 10.92 13.30
C GLN A 146 -9.30 11.56 14.32
N MET A 147 -9.56 12.86 14.17
CA MET A 147 -10.45 13.64 15.03
C MET A 147 -11.61 14.19 14.20
N ALA A 148 -12.84 13.78 14.51
CA ALA A 148 -14.03 14.30 13.85
C ALA A 148 -14.51 15.59 14.54
N PRO A 149 -14.84 16.66 13.79
CA PRO A 149 -15.56 17.79 14.35
C PRO A 149 -17.01 17.39 14.68
N LEU A 150 -17.50 17.78 15.86
CA LEU A 150 -18.88 17.55 16.31
C LEU A 150 -19.77 18.77 16.05
#